data_AF-A0A947SGB8-F1
#
_entry.id   AF-A0A947SGB8-F1
#
_cell.length_a   1.000
_cell.length_b   1.000
_cell.length_c   1.000
_cell.angle_alpha   90.00
_cell.angle_beta   90.00
_cell.angle_gamma   90.00
#
_symmetry.space_group_name_H-M   'P 1'
#
loop_
_entity.id
_entity.type
_entity.pdbx_description
1 polymer ?
#
loop_
_entity_poly.entity_id
_entity_poly.type
_entity_poly.pdbx_seq_one_letter_code
_entity_poly.pdbx_strand_id
1 'polypeptide(L)'
;FKAGKARKAFDFGTKFGVLEAGAIEIAAEVKRRGYAASLCFHVGSQCEEVAAYDRHIAAAGRIAKGADITLRRLNVGGGFPAPYPSSGAPELDVYFETIRKATVRTFGSSAPELIVEPGRAMVTSSTSLLLRVKHQRAGRSVYVNDGAYGALMEVKFMPILPPTRVWRGAEILGGETAEFTIWGPTCDSYDVLPQLFDFPKDIGEDDWVEFGLLGAYSQASTTSFNGFDKRLQYAVDSILI
;
A
#
# COMPACT_ATOMS: atom_id res chain seq x y z
N PHE A 1 5.22 0.45 -19.17
CA PHE A 1 5.65 -0.89 -19.66
C PHE A 1 5.76 -1.83 -18.48
N LYS A 2 5.91 -3.14 -18.71
CA LYS A 2 6.16 -4.13 -17.66
C LYS A 2 7.40 -4.96 -17.97
N ALA A 3 8.20 -5.26 -16.95
CA ALA A 3 9.45 -6.00 -17.09
C ALA A 3 9.66 -6.97 -15.92
N GLY A 4 9.25 -8.23 -16.14
CA GLY A 4 9.40 -9.30 -15.13
C GLY A 4 8.39 -9.22 -13.99
N LYS A 5 8.56 -10.12 -13.01
CA LYS A 5 7.78 -10.17 -11.77
C LYS A 5 8.59 -9.56 -10.62
N ALA A 6 7.89 -9.11 -9.59
CA ALA A 6 8.45 -8.57 -8.34
C ALA A 6 7.66 -9.13 -7.16
N ARG A 7 8.30 -9.34 -6.01
CA ARG A 7 7.58 -9.62 -4.75
C ARG A 7 6.86 -8.36 -4.29
N LYS A 8 5.53 -8.47 -4.14
CA LYS A 8 4.60 -7.37 -3.88
C LYS A 8 3.30 -7.92 -3.33
N ALA A 9 2.59 -7.10 -2.58
CA ALA A 9 1.28 -7.48 -2.07
C ALA A 9 0.16 -7.22 -3.10
N PHE A 10 0.32 -6.25 -4.01
CA PHE A 10 -0.60 -6.06 -5.15
C PHE A 10 0.13 -5.95 -6.49
N ASP A 11 -0.30 -6.76 -7.47
CA ASP A 11 0.25 -6.80 -8.82
C ASP A 11 -0.63 -6.09 -9.86
N PHE A 12 -0.16 -4.93 -10.33
CA PHE A 12 -0.80 -4.19 -11.42
C PHE A 12 -0.45 -4.69 -12.84
N GLY A 13 0.59 -5.52 -12.99
CA GLY A 13 1.12 -5.98 -14.28
C GLY A 13 0.21 -6.97 -15.03
N THR A 14 -0.79 -7.51 -14.33
CA THR A 14 -1.88 -8.32 -14.90
C THR A 14 -2.83 -7.46 -15.73
N LYS A 15 -3.16 -6.26 -15.25
CA LYS A 15 -4.09 -5.33 -15.90
C LYS A 15 -3.40 -4.35 -16.86
N PHE A 16 -2.21 -3.87 -16.49
CA PHE A 16 -1.53 -2.79 -17.20
C PHE A 16 -0.10 -3.14 -17.62
N GLY A 17 0.45 -2.33 -18.53
CA GLY A 17 1.82 -2.44 -19.02
C GLY A 17 1.94 -3.30 -20.27
N VAL A 18 2.46 -2.69 -21.33
CA VAL A 18 2.92 -3.38 -22.54
C VAL A 18 4.30 -4.02 -22.30
N LEU A 19 4.56 -5.15 -22.97
CA LEU A 19 5.87 -5.81 -22.98
C LEU A 19 6.92 -4.95 -23.69
N GLU A 20 8.21 -5.24 -23.48
CA GLU A 20 9.32 -4.45 -24.03
C GLU A 20 9.23 -4.26 -25.56
N ALA A 21 8.90 -5.31 -26.32
CA ALA A 21 8.76 -5.22 -27.78
C ALA A 21 7.69 -4.19 -28.21
N GLY A 22 6.49 -4.25 -27.63
CA GLY A 22 5.44 -3.27 -27.92
C GLY A 22 5.77 -1.88 -27.39
N ALA A 23 6.51 -1.78 -26.27
CA ALA A 23 6.99 -0.49 -25.78
C ALA A 23 7.97 0.18 -26.76
N ILE A 24 8.83 -0.62 -27.42
CA ILE A 24 9.75 -0.14 -28.46
C ILE A 24 8.97 0.43 -29.64
N GLU A 25 7.98 -0.31 -30.16
CA GLU A 25 7.14 0.14 -31.27
C GLU A 25 6.42 1.46 -30.95
N ILE A 26 5.79 1.54 -29.79
CA ILE A 26 5.10 2.76 -29.33
C ILE A 26 6.08 3.93 -29.20
N ALA A 27 7.25 3.71 -28.61
CA ALA A 27 8.21 4.77 -28.36
C ALA A 27 8.89 5.28 -29.64
N ALA A 28 9.13 4.40 -30.62
CA ALA A 28 9.59 4.76 -31.96
C ALA A 28 8.54 5.62 -32.69
N GLU A 29 7.25 5.30 -32.55
CA GLU A 29 6.15 6.08 -33.11
C GLU A 29 6.05 7.48 -32.48
N VAL A 30 6.28 7.60 -31.17
CA VAL A 30 6.36 8.89 -30.47
C VAL A 30 7.46 9.77 -31.06
N LYS A 31 8.67 9.21 -31.28
CA LYS A 31 9.77 9.90 -31.96
C LYS A 31 9.39 10.30 -33.39
N ARG A 32 8.79 9.40 -34.17
CA ARG A 32 8.38 9.66 -35.57
C ARG A 32 7.42 10.84 -35.69
N ARG A 33 6.58 11.06 -34.67
CA ARG A 33 5.65 12.19 -34.60
C ARG A 33 6.27 13.49 -34.06
N GLY A 34 7.57 13.49 -33.72
CA GLY A 34 8.28 14.67 -33.22
C GLY A 34 8.06 14.97 -31.74
N TYR A 35 7.54 14.02 -30.96
CA TYR A 35 7.33 14.19 -29.52
C TYR A 35 8.50 13.64 -28.69
N ALA A 36 8.69 14.21 -27.49
CA ALA A 36 9.69 13.73 -26.54
C ALA A 36 9.19 12.46 -25.81
N ALA A 37 9.88 11.35 -26.00
CA ALA A 37 9.50 10.08 -25.39
C ALA A 37 9.80 10.06 -23.88
N SER A 38 8.86 9.51 -23.11
CA SER A 38 9.02 9.19 -21.69
C SER A 38 8.49 7.78 -21.44
N LEU A 39 9.03 7.09 -20.45
CA LEU A 39 8.55 5.76 -20.05
C LEU A 39 8.07 5.79 -18.60
N CYS A 40 7.10 4.92 -18.30
CA CYS A 40 6.60 4.69 -16.96
C CYS A 40 6.50 3.18 -16.68
N PHE A 41 6.83 2.77 -15.46
CA PHE A 41 6.53 1.45 -14.92
C PHE A 41 6.05 1.56 -13.46
N HIS A 42 5.46 0.50 -12.95
CA HIS A 42 5.08 0.40 -11.53
C HIS A 42 5.39 -1.01 -11.04
N VAL A 43 6.18 -1.14 -9.97
CA VAL A 43 6.63 -2.47 -9.49
C VAL A 43 5.52 -3.24 -8.78
N GLY A 44 4.62 -2.54 -8.07
CA GLY A 44 3.48 -3.07 -7.32
C GLY A 44 3.39 -2.42 -5.95
N SER A 45 2.21 -2.38 -5.32
CA SER A 45 2.07 -1.78 -3.98
C SER A 45 2.71 -2.67 -2.90
N GLN A 46 3.31 -2.05 -1.87
CA GLN A 46 4.08 -2.72 -0.82
C GLN A 46 5.14 -3.67 -1.41
N CYS A 47 6.05 -3.13 -2.23
CA CYS A 47 7.11 -3.91 -2.86
C CYS A 47 8.33 -4.01 -1.94
N GLU A 48 8.60 -5.20 -1.43
CA GLU A 48 9.75 -5.47 -0.55
C GLU A 48 11.02 -5.85 -1.32
N GLU A 49 10.91 -6.05 -2.64
CA GLU A 49 12.03 -6.46 -3.49
C GLU A 49 12.65 -5.27 -4.22
N VAL A 50 13.62 -4.62 -3.59
CA VAL A 50 14.30 -3.42 -4.14
C VAL A 50 14.86 -3.65 -5.56
N ALA A 51 15.39 -4.85 -5.82
CA ALA A 51 15.94 -5.23 -7.12
C ALA A 51 14.92 -5.18 -8.28
N ALA A 52 13.62 -5.13 -7.98
CA ALA A 52 12.58 -4.94 -9.00
C ALA A 52 12.73 -3.61 -9.74
N TYR A 53 13.08 -2.53 -9.03
CA TYR A 53 13.28 -1.21 -9.66
C TYR A 53 14.48 -1.23 -10.60
N ASP A 54 15.59 -1.85 -10.17
CA ASP A 54 16.79 -2.03 -11.00
C ASP A 54 16.46 -2.75 -12.32
N ARG A 55 15.75 -3.89 -12.25
CA ARG A 55 15.33 -4.65 -13.44
C ARG A 55 14.47 -3.83 -14.40
N HIS A 56 13.52 -3.05 -13.88
CA HIS A 56 12.64 -2.22 -14.70
C HIS A 56 13.38 -1.04 -15.34
N ILE A 57 14.33 -0.44 -14.63
CA ILE A 57 15.19 0.63 -15.16
C ILE A 57 16.08 0.07 -16.29
N ALA A 58 16.67 -1.11 -16.10
CA ALA A 58 17.44 -1.78 -17.14
C ALA A 58 16.58 -2.09 -18.38
N ALA A 59 15.32 -2.48 -18.19
CA ALA A 59 14.36 -2.66 -19.28
C ALA A 59 14.02 -1.35 -20.00
N ALA A 60 13.84 -0.24 -19.26
CA ALA A 60 13.67 1.08 -19.88
C ALA A 60 14.85 1.45 -20.78
N GLY A 61 16.08 1.12 -20.38
CA GLY A 61 17.28 1.30 -21.21
C GLY A 61 17.26 0.46 -22.49
N ARG A 62 16.84 -0.81 -22.41
CA ARG A 62 16.67 -1.67 -23.60
C ARG A 62 15.59 -1.13 -24.54
N ILE A 63 14.47 -0.67 -24.00
CA ILE A 63 13.39 -0.06 -24.80
C ILE A 63 13.89 1.21 -25.49
N ALA A 64 14.57 2.10 -24.75
CA ALA A 64 15.10 3.33 -25.32
C ALA A 64 16.10 3.08 -26.45
N LYS A 65 17.00 2.11 -26.25
CA LYS A 65 17.96 1.67 -27.28
C LYS A 65 17.26 1.05 -28.49
N GLY A 66 16.29 0.17 -28.27
CA GLY A 66 15.56 -0.51 -29.33
C GLY A 66 14.70 0.43 -30.19
N ALA A 67 14.17 1.50 -29.59
CA ALA A 67 13.40 2.53 -30.29
C ALA A 67 14.27 3.68 -30.85
N ASP A 68 15.59 3.64 -30.63
CA ASP A 68 16.53 4.71 -30.99
C ASP A 68 16.09 6.09 -30.45
N ILE A 69 15.77 6.16 -29.15
CA ILE A 69 15.32 7.38 -28.47
C ILE A 69 16.20 7.74 -27.28
N THR A 70 16.27 9.04 -26.98
CA THR A 70 16.69 9.54 -25.67
C THR A 70 15.44 9.85 -24.85
N LEU A 71 15.36 9.30 -23.64
CA LEU A 71 14.21 9.53 -22.76
C LEU A 71 14.29 10.94 -22.16
N ARG A 72 13.19 11.68 -22.24
CA ARG A 72 13.03 12.95 -21.53
C ARG A 72 12.81 12.72 -20.04
N ARG A 73 11.97 11.75 -19.69
CA ARG A 73 11.65 11.36 -18.31
C ARG A 73 11.51 9.85 -18.17
N LEU A 74 11.85 9.35 -16.99
CA LEU A 74 11.53 7.99 -16.55
C LEU A 74 10.75 8.06 -15.23
N ASN A 75 9.48 7.69 -15.30
CA ASN A 75 8.64 7.55 -14.13
C ASN A 75 8.77 6.11 -13.59
N VAL A 76 9.32 5.97 -12.39
CA VAL A 76 9.55 4.67 -11.74
C VAL A 76 8.35 4.21 -10.91
N GLY A 77 7.25 4.97 -10.94
CA GLY A 77 6.00 4.68 -10.27
C GLY A 77 6.10 4.78 -8.75
N GLY A 78 5.16 4.11 -8.09
CA GLY A 78 5.16 3.92 -6.65
C GLY A 78 5.56 2.49 -6.26
N GLY A 79 5.03 2.04 -5.13
CA GLY A 79 5.33 0.72 -4.57
C GLY A 79 6.24 0.74 -3.35
N PHE A 80 6.76 1.92 -3.00
CA PHE A 80 7.45 2.17 -1.74
C PHE A 80 6.62 1.66 -0.55
N PRO A 81 7.19 0.79 0.31
CA PRO A 81 6.46 0.11 1.36
C PRO A 81 6.15 1.02 2.55
N ALA A 82 5.09 0.69 3.27
CA ALA A 82 4.88 1.19 4.63
C ALA A 82 5.55 0.26 5.67
N PRO A 83 5.91 0.78 6.85
CA PRO A 83 6.59 0.03 7.90
C PRO A 83 5.59 -0.77 8.76
N TYR A 84 4.75 -1.59 8.14
CA TYR A 84 3.89 -2.50 8.90
C TYR A 84 4.75 -3.48 9.71
N PRO A 85 4.35 -3.88 10.93
CA PRO A 85 5.06 -4.88 11.73
C PRO A 85 5.32 -6.20 10.98
N SER A 86 4.44 -6.55 10.04
CA SER A 86 4.58 -7.75 9.20
C SER A 86 5.50 -7.57 7.98
N SER A 87 6.05 -6.38 7.74
CA SER A 87 6.84 -6.09 6.55
C SER A 87 8.34 -6.30 6.80
N GLY A 88 8.99 -7.00 5.87
CA GLY A 88 10.44 -7.18 5.83
C GLY A 88 11.15 -6.19 4.89
N ALA A 89 10.46 -5.13 4.50
CA ALA A 89 10.99 -4.13 3.58
C ALA A 89 12.22 -3.40 4.15
N PRO A 90 13.24 -3.11 3.32
CA PRO A 90 14.30 -2.18 3.69
C PRO A 90 13.79 -0.74 3.87
N GLU A 91 14.63 0.10 4.46
CA GLU A 91 14.40 1.55 4.54
C GLU A 91 14.32 2.19 3.15
N LEU A 92 13.53 3.26 3.03
CA LEU A 92 13.28 3.96 1.74
C LEU A 92 14.56 4.45 1.05
N ASP A 93 15.58 4.84 1.82
CA ASP A 93 16.87 5.26 1.28
C ASP A 93 17.53 4.18 0.42
N VAL A 94 17.35 2.91 0.76
CA VAL A 94 17.87 1.77 -0.02
C VAL A 94 17.21 1.71 -1.39
N TYR A 95 15.91 2.03 -1.47
CA TYR A 95 15.17 2.08 -2.73
C TYR A 95 15.64 3.24 -3.61
N PHE A 96 15.71 4.45 -3.06
CA PHE A 96 16.14 5.63 -3.81
C PHE A 96 17.59 5.51 -4.30
N GLU A 97 18.48 4.99 -3.45
CA GLU A 97 19.86 4.74 -3.84
C GLU A 97 19.99 3.68 -4.93
N THR A 98 19.17 2.62 -4.88
CA THR A 98 19.13 1.60 -5.93
C THR A 98 18.61 2.16 -7.25
N ILE A 99 17.52 2.94 -7.21
CA ILE A 99 16.96 3.63 -8.38
C ILE A 99 18.01 4.56 -9.01
N ARG A 100 18.70 5.35 -8.19
CA ARG A 100 19.75 6.27 -8.63
C ARG A 100 20.90 5.53 -9.30
N LYS A 101 21.46 4.51 -8.64
CA LYS A 101 22.55 3.67 -9.18
C LYS A 101 22.16 2.99 -10.48
N ALA A 102 20.97 2.38 -10.53
CA ALA A 102 20.48 1.72 -11.74
C ALA A 102 20.31 2.71 -12.89
N THR A 103 19.78 3.90 -12.63
CA THR A 103 19.58 4.93 -13.66
C THR A 103 20.91 5.39 -14.25
N VAL A 104 21.89 5.72 -13.39
CA VAL A 104 23.23 6.13 -13.84
C VAL A 104 23.91 5.01 -14.63
N ARG A 105 23.85 3.77 -14.14
CA ARG A 105 24.45 2.61 -14.81
C ARG A 105 23.82 2.33 -16.17
N THR A 106 22.51 2.51 -16.30
CA THR A 106 21.77 2.21 -17.54
C THR A 106 21.87 3.31 -18.59
N PHE A 107 21.84 4.59 -18.18
CA PHE A 107 21.73 5.71 -19.12
C PHE A 107 22.97 6.61 -19.17
N GLY A 108 23.91 6.48 -18.23
CA GLY A 108 25.14 7.27 -18.19
C GLY A 108 24.88 8.77 -18.18
N SER A 109 25.56 9.50 -19.06
CA SER A 109 25.38 10.96 -19.25
C SER A 109 24.03 11.35 -19.86
N SER A 110 23.28 10.38 -20.40
CA SER A 110 21.94 10.59 -20.97
C SER A 110 20.83 10.18 -20.00
N ALA A 111 21.10 10.21 -18.69
CA ALA A 111 20.13 9.89 -17.67
C ALA A 111 18.87 10.78 -17.78
N PRO A 112 17.66 10.19 -17.86
CA PRO A 112 16.44 10.97 -17.90
C PRO A 112 16.14 11.60 -16.53
N GLU A 113 15.33 12.65 -16.53
CA GLU A 113 14.72 13.16 -15.30
C GLU A 113 13.82 12.06 -14.69
N LEU A 114 14.03 11.77 -13.40
CA LEU A 114 13.28 10.75 -12.68
C LEU A 114 12.00 11.35 -12.07
N ILE A 115 10.90 10.60 -12.20
CA ILE A 115 9.64 10.86 -11.48
C ILE A 115 9.31 9.63 -10.62
N VAL A 116 8.77 9.88 -9.43
CA VAL A 116 8.23 8.87 -8.52
C VAL A 116 6.76 9.17 -8.23
N GLU A 117 5.97 8.14 -7.92
CA GLU A 117 4.55 8.24 -7.56
C GLU A 117 4.30 7.62 -6.17
N PRO A 118 4.93 8.14 -5.09
CA PRO A 118 4.72 7.59 -3.77
C PRO A 118 3.28 7.88 -3.32
N GLY A 119 2.63 6.87 -2.74
CA GLY A 119 1.30 6.99 -2.15
C GLY A 119 1.37 6.50 -0.72
N ARG A 120 1.25 5.18 -0.56
CA ARG A 120 1.32 4.47 0.74
C ARG A 120 2.43 4.98 1.66
N ALA A 121 3.67 5.00 1.16
CA ALA A 121 4.84 5.41 1.91
C ALA A 121 4.75 6.84 2.48
N MET A 122 3.99 7.75 1.88
CA MET A 122 3.84 9.11 2.39
C MET A 122 2.79 9.23 3.49
N VAL A 123 1.67 8.50 3.35
CA VAL A 123 0.46 8.80 4.13
C VAL A 123 0.11 7.71 5.13
N THR A 124 0.69 6.51 5.06
CA THR A 124 0.28 5.40 5.93
C THR A 124 0.34 5.75 7.42
N SER A 125 1.38 6.44 7.89
CA SER A 125 1.54 6.83 9.29
C SER A 125 0.65 7.99 9.75
N SER A 126 -0.07 8.65 8.83
CA SER A 126 -0.85 9.86 9.16
C SER A 126 -2.18 9.60 9.88
N THR A 127 -2.65 8.35 9.91
CA THR A 127 -3.99 8.04 10.42
C THR A 127 -4.01 6.76 11.26
N SER A 128 -4.60 6.87 12.45
CA SER A 128 -5.14 5.74 13.21
C SER A 128 -6.66 5.66 13.02
N LEU A 129 -7.18 4.45 12.90
CA LEU A 129 -8.61 4.17 12.85
C LEU A 129 -9.08 3.66 14.21
N LEU A 130 -9.99 4.37 14.87
CA LEU A 130 -10.58 3.93 16.12
C LEU A 130 -11.98 3.35 15.89
N LEU A 131 -12.17 2.09 16.26
CA LEU A 131 -13.41 1.36 16.09
C LEU A 131 -13.97 0.93 17.44
N ARG A 132 -15.26 1.14 17.66
CA ARG A 132 -15.92 0.74 18.91
C ARG A 132 -16.39 -0.70 18.80
N VAL A 133 -16.08 -1.50 19.82
CA VAL A 133 -16.61 -2.86 19.97
C VAL A 133 -18.11 -2.79 20.22
N LYS A 134 -18.88 -3.43 19.36
CA LYS A 134 -20.34 -3.50 19.43
C LYS A 134 -20.85 -4.79 20.02
N HIS A 135 -20.09 -5.87 19.89
CA HIS A 135 -20.44 -7.16 20.46
C HIS A 135 -19.20 -8.05 20.56
N GLN A 136 -19.19 -8.95 21.54
CA GLN A 136 -18.21 -10.02 21.64
C GLN A 136 -18.93 -11.37 21.68
N ARG A 137 -18.46 -12.33 20.89
CA ARG A 137 -19.08 -13.66 20.81
C ARG A 137 -18.07 -14.75 21.12
N ALA A 138 -18.46 -15.62 22.06
CA ALA A 138 -17.74 -16.83 22.45
C ALA A 138 -16.25 -16.62 22.83
N GLY A 139 -15.88 -15.41 23.28
CA GLY A 139 -14.51 -15.07 23.66
C GLY A 139 -13.47 -15.19 22.53
N ARG A 140 -13.91 -15.25 21.26
CA ARG A 140 -13.04 -15.43 20.08
C ARG A 140 -13.38 -14.53 18.91
N SER A 141 -14.52 -13.83 18.96
CA SER A 141 -14.94 -12.90 17.91
C SER A 141 -15.30 -11.55 18.51
N VAL A 142 -14.85 -10.49 17.85
CA VAL A 142 -15.17 -9.10 18.17
C VAL A 142 -15.85 -8.48 16.96
N TYR A 143 -17.01 -7.87 17.18
CA TYR A 143 -17.77 -7.13 16.17
C TYR A 143 -17.53 -5.64 16.38
N VAL A 144 -17.05 -4.94 15.36
CA VAL A 144 -16.74 -3.52 15.39
C VAL A 144 -17.68 -2.72 14.50
N ASN A 145 -17.76 -1.41 14.72
CA ASN A 145 -18.66 -0.50 14.01
C ASN A 145 -18.17 0.00 12.64
N ASP A 146 -17.08 -0.56 12.11
CA ASP A 146 -16.65 -0.44 10.72
C ASP A 146 -15.97 -1.75 10.28
N GLY A 147 -15.85 -1.99 8.99
CA GLY A 147 -15.45 -3.30 8.49
C GLY A 147 -14.80 -3.27 7.12
N ALA A 148 -14.83 -4.43 6.48
CA ALA A 148 -14.23 -4.67 5.17
C ALA A 148 -14.92 -3.88 4.03
N TYR A 149 -16.16 -3.46 4.23
CA TYR A 149 -16.87 -2.56 3.30
C TYR A 149 -16.59 -1.07 3.57
N GLY A 150 -15.87 -0.77 4.64
CA GLY A 150 -15.42 0.58 5.00
C GLY A 150 -13.90 0.65 5.14
N ALA A 151 -13.44 1.22 6.25
CA ALA A 151 -12.04 1.63 6.40
C ALA A 151 -11.04 0.47 6.51
N LEU A 152 -11.51 -0.77 6.72
CA LEU A 152 -10.69 -1.98 6.81
C LEU A 152 -10.66 -2.80 5.51
N MET A 153 -11.21 -2.27 4.41
CA MET A 153 -11.23 -2.95 3.10
C MET A 153 -9.86 -3.50 2.72
N GLU A 154 -8.82 -2.66 2.78
CA GLU A 154 -7.48 -3.08 2.38
C GLU A 154 -6.92 -4.20 3.26
N VAL A 155 -7.18 -4.15 4.58
CA VAL A 155 -6.76 -5.19 5.54
C VAL A 155 -7.35 -6.54 5.16
N LYS A 156 -8.58 -6.58 4.63
CA LYS A 156 -9.19 -7.83 4.16
C LYS A 156 -8.47 -8.42 2.94
N PHE A 157 -8.01 -7.59 2.01
CA PHE A 157 -7.48 -8.07 0.72
C PHE A 157 -5.96 -8.19 0.68
N MET A 158 -5.24 -7.50 1.57
CA MET A 158 -3.79 -7.56 1.64
C MET A 158 -3.30 -8.35 2.85
N PRO A 159 -2.16 -9.04 2.73
CA PRO A 159 -1.47 -9.65 3.87
C PRO A 159 -0.72 -8.58 4.68
N ILE A 160 -1.41 -7.51 5.09
CA ILE A 160 -0.89 -6.49 6.01
C ILE A 160 -1.49 -6.72 7.40
N LEU A 161 -0.68 -6.53 8.43
CA LEU A 161 -1.11 -6.53 9.82
C LEU A 161 -0.82 -5.15 10.41
N PRO A 162 -1.83 -4.25 10.46
CA PRO A 162 -1.68 -2.98 11.15
C PRO A 162 -1.44 -3.22 12.65
N PRO A 163 -0.62 -2.40 13.32
CA PRO A 163 -0.49 -2.46 14.78
C PRO A 163 -1.82 -2.09 15.41
N THR A 164 -2.18 -2.77 16.50
CA THR A 164 -3.44 -2.53 17.20
C THR A 164 -3.25 -2.24 18.68
N ARG A 165 -4.19 -1.46 19.24
CA ARG A 165 -4.29 -1.17 20.67
C ARG A 165 -5.77 -1.22 21.07
N VAL A 166 -6.05 -1.66 22.29
CA VAL A 166 -7.41 -1.66 22.84
C VAL A 166 -7.48 -0.61 23.95
N TRP A 167 -8.51 0.23 23.90
CA TRP A 167 -8.71 1.33 24.82
C TRP A 167 -10.02 1.18 25.58
N ARG A 168 -9.96 1.41 26.89
CA ARG A 168 -11.14 1.54 27.76
C ARG A 168 -11.14 2.93 28.36
N GLY A 169 -12.04 3.78 27.88
CA GLY A 169 -11.95 5.21 28.17
C GLY A 169 -10.64 5.80 27.63
N ALA A 170 -9.84 6.41 28.51
CA ALA A 170 -8.55 7.03 28.16
C ALA A 170 -7.34 6.11 28.42
N GLU A 171 -7.56 4.85 28.83
CA GLU A 171 -6.49 3.91 29.18
C GLU A 171 -6.33 2.82 28.12
N ILE A 172 -5.07 2.48 27.82
CA ILE A 172 -4.75 1.31 26.99
C ILE A 172 -4.83 0.07 27.86
N LEU A 173 -5.60 -0.92 27.43
CA LEU A 173 -5.69 -2.22 28.08
C LEU A 173 -4.43 -3.04 27.84
N GLY A 174 -3.93 -3.67 28.90
CA GLY A 174 -2.84 -4.64 28.88
C GLY A 174 -3.25 -5.98 29.47
N GLY A 175 -2.27 -6.80 29.86
CA GLY A 175 -2.52 -8.10 30.50
C GLY A 175 -2.46 -9.27 29.53
N GLU A 176 -3.10 -10.38 29.89
CA GLU A 176 -3.12 -11.59 29.06
C GLU A 176 -3.93 -11.37 27.77
N THR A 177 -3.34 -11.75 26.64
CA THR A 177 -3.99 -11.64 25.32
C THR A 177 -4.54 -12.98 24.83
N ALA A 178 -5.45 -12.91 23.86
CA ALA A 178 -5.92 -14.03 23.05
C ALA A 178 -6.17 -13.57 21.61
N GLU A 179 -6.19 -14.53 20.69
CA GLU A 179 -6.50 -14.27 19.28
C GLU A 179 -8.02 -14.10 19.07
N PHE A 180 -8.39 -13.03 18.38
CA PHE A 180 -9.77 -12.73 17.99
C PHE A 180 -9.92 -12.63 16.48
N THR A 181 -11.06 -13.12 15.99
CA THR A 181 -11.58 -12.81 14.66
C THR A 181 -12.35 -11.49 14.71
N ILE A 182 -12.10 -10.60 13.76
CA ILE A 182 -12.76 -9.28 13.69
C ILE A 182 -13.83 -9.30 12.61
N TRP A 183 -15.04 -8.93 13.01
CA TRP A 183 -16.21 -8.80 12.15
C TRP A 183 -16.60 -7.33 12.03
N GLY A 184 -16.93 -6.90 10.82
CA GLY A 184 -17.54 -5.61 10.59
C GLY A 184 -19.04 -5.61 10.92
N PRO A 185 -19.70 -4.45 10.76
CA PRO A 185 -21.06 -4.25 11.24
C PRO A 185 -22.14 -4.65 10.22
N THR A 186 -21.77 -5.04 9.00
CA THR A 186 -22.77 -5.31 7.95
C THR A 186 -23.43 -6.69 8.13
N CYS A 187 -24.55 -6.90 7.43
CA CYS A 187 -25.25 -8.18 7.44
C CYS A 187 -24.57 -9.26 6.57
N ASP A 188 -23.48 -8.92 5.89
CA ASP A 188 -22.79 -9.83 4.98
C ASP A 188 -21.75 -10.66 5.76
N SER A 189 -21.82 -11.98 5.62
CA SER A 189 -20.85 -12.92 6.21
C SER A 189 -19.41 -12.74 5.71
N TYR A 190 -19.20 -12.04 4.60
CA TYR A 190 -17.87 -11.68 4.12
C TYR A 190 -17.30 -10.44 4.82
N ASP A 191 -18.05 -9.74 5.66
CA ASP A 191 -17.57 -8.61 6.46
C ASP A 191 -16.79 -9.09 7.68
N VAL A 192 -15.68 -9.76 7.40
CA VAL A 192 -14.77 -10.38 8.36
C VAL A 192 -13.35 -10.21 7.86
N LEU A 193 -12.42 -9.96 8.79
CA LEU A 193 -11.00 -9.96 8.47
C LEU A 193 -10.47 -11.40 8.47
N PRO A 194 -9.68 -11.80 7.46
CA PRO A 194 -9.11 -13.13 7.39
C PRO A 194 -7.97 -13.35 8.40
N GLN A 195 -7.39 -12.27 8.95
CA GLN A 195 -6.35 -12.32 9.97
C GLN A 195 -6.94 -12.45 11.37
N LEU A 196 -6.17 -13.08 12.26
CA LEU A 196 -6.40 -13.03 13.70
C LEU A 196 -5.63 -11.86 14.32
N PHE A 197 -6.21 -11.26 15.34
CA PHE A 197 -5.61 -10.14 16.08
C PHE A 197 -5.52 -10.48 17.56
N ASP A 198 -4.36 -10.22 18.16
CA ASP A 198 -4.13 -10.40 19.58
C ASP A 198 -4.68 -9.21 20.37
N PHE A 199 -5.71 -9.45 21.19
CA PHE A 199 -6.29 -8.44 22.09
C PHE A 199 -6.28 -8.94 23.54
N PRO A 200 -6.35 -8.04 24.53
CA PRO A 200 -6.59 -8.41 25.93
C PRO A 200 -7.83 -9.30 26.06
N LYS A 201 -7.73 -10.38 26.85
CA LYS A 201 -8.83 -11.34 27.04
C LYS A 201 -10.09 -10.69 27.62
N ASP A 202 -9.93 -9.61 28.37
CA ASP A 202 -11.01 -8.86 29.00
C ASP A 202 -11.60 -7.76 28.10
N ILE A 203 -11.25 -7.72 26.80
CA ILE A 203 -11.91 -6.84 25.83
C ILE A 203 -13.43 -7.10 25.84
N GLY A 204 -14.20 -6.02 25.93
CA GLY A 204 -15.65 -6.07 26.04
C GLY A 204 -16.35 -5.08 25.12
N GLU A 205 -17.67 -5.08 25.19
CA GLU A 205 -18.50 -4.09 24.51
C GLU A 205 -18.12 -2.68 24.96
N ASP A 206 -18.18 -1.73 24.02
CA ASP A 206 -17.84 -0.32 24.20
C ASP A 206 -16.35 0.04 24.39
N ASP A 207 -15.46 -0.94 24.50
CA ASP A 207 -14.03 -0.70 24.31
C ASP A 207 -13.75 -0.25 22.87
N TRP A 208 -12.61 0.43 22.66
CA TRP A 208 -12.18 0.89 21.33
C TRP A 208 -10.96 0.11 20.87
N VAL A 209 -11.03 -0.45 19.67
CA VAL A 209 -9.88 -1.02 18.97
C VAL A 209 -9.32 0.06 18.05
N GLU A 210 -8.09 0.48 18.30
CA GLU A 210 -7.32 1.31 17.41
C GLU A 210 -6.50 0.45 16.46
N PHE A 211 -6.57 0.76 15.18
CA PHE A 211 -5.65 0.28 14.15
C PHE A 211 -4.76 1.43 13.71
N GLY A 212 -3.46 1.34 13.99
CA GLY A 212 -2.47 2.29 13.50
C GLY A 212 -2.12 2.03 12.03
N LEU A 213 -1.36 2.95 11.42
CA LEU A 213 -0.85 2.80 10.05
C LEU A 213 -1.95 2.58 8.98
N LEU A 214 -3.10 3.26 9.11
CA LEU A 214 -4.21 3.14 8.14
C LEU A 214 -4.49 4.42 7.35
N GLY A 215 -3.49 5.27 7.13
CA GLY A 215 -3.67 6.47 6.31
C GLY A 215 -3.77 6.23 4.81
N ALA A 216 -3.24 5.11 4.31
CA ALA A 216 -3.28 4.77 2.87
C ALA A 216 -4.42 3.79 2.57
N TYR A 217 -5.18 4.03 1.50
CA TYR A 217 -6.22 3.13 0.94
C TYR A 217 -7.32 2.65 1.90
N SER A 218 -7.41 3.27 3.08
CA SER A 218 -8.51 3.10 4.04
C SER A 218 -9.68 3.99 3.65
N GLN A 219 -9.67 5.27 4.05
CA GLN A 219 -10.77 6.22 3.81
C GLN A 219 -11.16 6.33 2.33
N ALA A 220 -10.16 6.30 1.43
CA ALA A 220 -10.35 6.40 -0.01
C ALA A 220 -11.18 5.24 -0.62
N SER A 221 -11.35 4.14 0.11
CA SER A 221 -12.02 2.92 -0.36
C SER A 221 -13.37 2.65 0.32
N THR A 222 -13.83 3.58 1.15
CA THR A 222 -15.05 3.40 1.95
C THR A 222 -16.31 3.43 1.09
N THR A 223 -17.33 2.68 1.52
CA THR A 223 -18.67 2.68 0.92
C THR A 223 -19.75 2.95 1.97
N SER A 224 -20.96 3.26 1.54
CA SER A 224 -22.15 3.40 2.39
C SER A 224 -22.97 2.10 2.49
N PHE A 225 -22.36 0.95 2.21
CA PHE A 225 -23.06 -0.35 2.23
C PHE A 225 -23.70 -0.61 3.60
N ASN A 226 -24.91 -1.18 3.60
CA ASN A 226 -25.76 -1.33 4.80
C ASN A 226 -26.11 -0.03 5.56
N GLY A 227 -25.85 1.14 4.98
CA GLY A 227 -26.10 2.44 5.62
C GLY A 227 -25.00 2.90 6.57
N PHE A 228 -23.83 2.25 6.59
CA PHE A 228 -22.70 2.64 7.44
C PHE A 228 -21.81 3.72 6.78
N ASP A 229 -22.37 4.92 6.59
CA ASP A 229 -21.76 6.01 5.81
C ASP A 229 -21.04 7.09 6.63
N LYS A 230 -21.18 7.09 7.97
CA LYS A 230 -20.61 8.13 8.84
C LYS A 230 -19.33 7.68 9.52
N ARG A 231 -18.27 8.49 9.38
CA ARG A 231 -17.00 8.40 10.12
C ARG A 231 -16.62 9.81 10.58
N LEU A 232 -16.27 9.95 11.85
CA LEU A 232 -15.72 11.19 12.37
C LEU A 232 -14.23 11.23 12.05
N GLN A 233 -13.75 12.39 11.61
CA GLN A 233 -12.34 12.61 11.31
C GLN A 233 -11.85 13.78 12.15
N TYR A 234 -10.72 13.59 12.80
CA TYR A 234 -10.04 14.59 13.61
C TYR A 234 -8.62 14.73 13.09
N ALA A 235 -8.26 15.95 12.68
CA ALA A 235 -6.89 16.29 12.34
C ALA A 235 -6.21 16.86 13.59
N VAL A 236 -5.01 16.37 13.89
CA VAL A 236 -4.20 16.83 15.02
C VAL A 236 -2.77 17.09 14.54
N ASP A 237 -2.13 18.12 15.07
CA ASP A 237 -0.73 18.44 14.74
C ASP A 237 0.26 17.56 15.53
N SER A 238 -0.14 17.08 16.70
CA SER A 238 0.64 16.17 17.52
C SER A 238 -0.26 15.23 18.32
N ILE A 239 0.25 14.02 18.56
CA ILE A 239 -0.33 13.06 19.50
C ILE A 239 0.58 13.07 20.72
N LEU A 240 0.05 13.44 21.88
CA LEU A 240 0.77 13.31 23.15
C LEU A 240 0.85 11.81 23.45
N ILE A 241 2.07 11.25 23.40
CA ILE A 241 2.39 9.87 23.77
C ILE A 241 3.03 9.89 25.15
#